data_AF-A0A225UW11-F1
#
_entry.id   AF-A0A225UW11-F1
#
_cell.length_a   1.000
_cell.length_b   1.000
_cell.length_c   1.000
_cell.angle_alpha   90.00
_cell.angle_beta   90.00
_cell.angle_gamma   90.00
#
_symmetry.space_group_name_H-M   'P 1'
#
loop_
_entity.id
_entity.type
_entity.pdbx_description
1 polymer ?
#
loop_
_entity_poly.entity_id
_entity_poly.type
_entity_poly.pdbx_seq_one_letter_code
_entity_poly.pdbx_strand_id
1 'polypeptide(L)'
;MAPSANATAAPNLFSAVTLGGKKDPIQLKHRVALAPLTRVRTGDAGAPTDLVTKYYEQRATDGGLLITEATNISPTARGYFGAPGLFHQEQLEGWKSVNKAIHDKGGKVFVQMWHTGRVGHPLNQPNGQLPVSSSATNMDNVKSHAVTSEGRKDYVTPRALDISEIPGIVADYKRA
;
A
#
# COMPACT_ATOMS: atom_id res chain seq x y z
N MET A 1 -55.79 7.92 -8.83
CA MET A 1 -54.37 8.31 -8.94
C MET A 1 -53.59 7.56 -7.87
N ALA A 2 -52.86 6.52 -8.26
CA ALA A 2 -52.00 5.78 -7.33
C ALA A 2 -50.70 6.57 -7.10
N PRO A 3 -50.19 6.67 -5.87
CA PRO A 3 -48.95 7.39 -5.62
C PRO A 3 -47.78 6.63 -6.28
N SER A 4 -46.98 7.37 -7.05
CA SER A 4 -45.79 6.84 -7.71
C SER A 4 -44.83 6.26 -6.68
N ALA A 5 -44.29 5.08 -6.98
CA ALA A 5 -43.29 4.39 -6.18
C ALA A 5 -42.16 5.34 -5.74
N ASN A 6 -41.91 5.37 -4.43
CA ASN A 6 -40.73 6.02 -3.84
C ASN A 6 -39.47 5.41 -4.48
N ALA A 7 -38.82 6.15 -5.37
CA ALA A 7 -37.43 5.87 -5.71
C ALA A 7 -36.61 6.09 -4.43
N THR A 8 -36.09 5.00 -3.84
CA THR A 8 -35.14 5.09 -2.74
C THR A 8 -33.99 6.00 -3.16
N ALA A 9 -33.85 7.15 -2.50
CA ALA A 9 -32.80 8.11 -2.78
C ALA A 9 -31.43 7.41 -2.78
N ALA A 10 -30.61 7.71 -3.79
CA ALA A 10 -29.28 7.13 -3.88
C ALA A 10 -28.49 7.40 -2.60
N PRO A 11 -27.76 6.41 -2.05
CA PRO A 11 -27.01 6.58 -0.81
C PRO A 11 -25.96 7.69 -0.96
N ASN A 12 -25.97 8.66 -0.04
CA ASN A 12 -25.01 9.77 -0.02
C ASN A 12 -23.69 9.39 0.68
N LEU A 13 -22.70 10.28 0.64
CA LEU A 13 -21.37 10.05 1.23
C LEU A 13 -21.38 9.71 2.73
N PHE A 14 -22.38 10.16 3.48
CA PHE A 14 -22.48 9.97 4.94
C PHE A 14 -23.44 8.84 5.33
N SER A 15 -24.00 8.11 4.35
CA SER A 15 -24.77 6.91 4.62
C SER A 15 -23.84 5.73 4.93
N ALA A 16 -24.25 4.88 5.88
CA ALA A 16 -23.52 3.66 6.23
C ALA A 16 -23.40 2.71 5.03
N VAL A 17 -22.37 1.86 5.06
CA VAL A 17 -22.15 0.80 4.06
C VAL A 17 -21.47 -0.41 4.68
N THR A 18 -21.87 -1.59 4.25
CA THR A 18 -21.20 -2.85 4.58
C THR A 18 -20.27 -3.24 3.44
N LEU A 19 -19.00 -3.52 3.75
CA LEU A 19 -18.01 -4.05 2.79
C LEU A 19 -17.76 -5.54 3.05
N GLY A 20 -17.73 -6.35 1.99
CA GLY A 20 -17.61 -7.82 2.08
C GLY A 20 -18.98 -8.50 2.27
N GLY A 21 -19.01 -9.75 2.73
CA GLY A 21 -20.33 -10.39 2.96
C GLY A 21 -20.40 -11.92 3.06
N LYS A 22 -19.29 -12.66 3.08
CA LYS A 22 -19.34 -14.11 3.36
C LYS A 22 -18.77 -14.49 4.73
N LYS A 23 -17.76 -13.76 5.21
CA LYS A 23 -17.15 -13.89 6.53
C LYS A 23 -16.74 -12.49 6.99
N ASP A 24 -17.02 -12.15 8.24
CA ASP A 24 -16.61 -10.92 8.93
C ASP A 24 -16.75 -9.62 8.11
N PRO A 25 -17.99 -9.26 7.71
CA PRO A 25 -18.21 -8.04 6.96
C PRO A 25 -17.79 -6.79 7.74
N ILE A 26 -17.15 -5.85 7.06
CA ILE A 26 -16.72 -4.59 7.65
C ILE A 26 -17.86 -3.59 7.57
N GLN A 27 -18.32 -3.14 8.73
CA GLN A 27 -19.34 -2.10 8.85
C GLN A 27 -18.67 -0.72 8.88
N LEU A 28 -19.03 0.12 7.92
CA LEU A 28 -18.61 1.53 7.84
C LEU A 28 -19.79 2.46 8.12
N LYS A 29 -19.53 3.55 8.83
CA LYS A 29 -20.54 4.58 9.15
C LYS A 29 -20.74 5.58 8.01
N HIS A 30 -19.80 5.66 7.08
CA HIS A 30 -19.86 6.53 5.90
C HIS A 30 -19.06 5.94 4.73
N ARG A 31 -19.21 6.55 3.55
CA ARG A 31 -18.59 6.11 2.27
C ARG A 31 -17.34 6.90 1.90
N VAL A 32 -16.87 7.80 2.77
CA VAL A 32 -15.60 8.50 2.59
C VAL A 32 -14.45 7.59 3.03
N ALA A 33 -13.48 7.36 2.15
CA ALA A 33 -12.28 6.58 2.44
C ALA A 33 -11.00 7.38 2.14
N LEU A 34 -9.95 7.18 2.94
CA LEU A 34 -8.61 7.66 2.60
C LEU A 34 -8.02 6.74 1.54
N ALA A 35 -7.77 7.29 0.35
CA ALA A 35 -7.05 6.59 -0.72
C ALA A 35 -5.61 6.25 -0.30
N PRO A 36 -4.99 5.21 -0.89
CA PRO A 36 -3.58 4.91 -0.68
C PRO A 36 -2.69 6.02 -1.25
N LEU A 37 -1.79 6.58 -0.41
CA LEU A 37 -0.96 7.73 -0.77
C LEU A 37 0.48 7.52 -0.30
N THR A 38 1.40 7.07 -1.17
CA THR A 38 2.83 6.93 -0.84
C THR A 38 3.44 8.24 -0.36
N ARG A 39 4.00 8.24 0.86
CA ARG A 39 4.53 9.47 1.51
C ARG A 39 6.04 9.51 1.62
N VAL A 40 6.70 8.37 1.45
CA VAL A 40 8.16 8.19 1.57
C VAL A 40 8.73 8.71 2.90
N ARG A 41 8.10 8.35 4.04
CA ARG A 41 8.43 8.86 5.38
C ARG A 41 8.99 7.81 6.36
N THR A 42 9.41 6.64 5.88
CA THR A 42 9.93 5.56 6.75
C THR A 42 11.44 5.34 6.62
N GLY A 43 12.14 6.16 5.83
CA GLY A 43 13.59 6.05 5.64
C GLY A 43 14.02 4.69 5.08
N ASP A 44 15.24 4.27 5.42
CA ASP A 44 15.81 3.03 4.88
C ASP A 44 15.17 1.77 5.47
N ALA A 45 14.95 1.74 6.79
CA ALA A 45 14.33 0.63 7.50
C ALA A 45 12.94 0.25 6.95
N GLY A 46 12.22 1.19 6.34
CA GLY A 46 10.87 0.94 5.86
C GLY A 46 9.86 0.75 6.99
N ALA A 47 10.25 1.06 8.24
CA ALA A 47 9.39 0.91 9.41
C ALA A 47 8.59 2.20 9.66
N PRO A 48 7.24 2.11 9.82
CA PRO A 48 6.44 3.25 10.27
C PRO A 48 6.95 3.80 11.61
N THR A 49 7.12 5.13 11.68
CA THR A 49 7.53 5.85 12.89
C THR A 49 6.34 6.56 13.53
N ASP A 50 6.54 7.21 14.68
CA ASP A 50 5.52 8.02 15.34
C ASP A 50 4.90 9.09 14.43
N LEU A 51 5.70 9.64 13.49
CA LEU A 51 5.21 10.57 12.48
C LEU A 51 4.15 9.93 11.58
N VAL A 52 4.38 8.70 11.13
CA VAL A 52 3.47 7.93 10.28
C VAL A 52 2.23 7.53 11.07
N THR A 53 2.40 7.07 12.32
CA THR A 53 1.31 6.80 13.25
C THR A 53 0.41 8.01 13.42
N LYS A 54 0.98 9.19 13.72
CA LYS A 54 0.22 10.43 13.89
C LYS A 54 -0.52 10.84 12.61
N TYR A 55 0.10 10.64 11.45
CA TYR A 55 -0.50 10.96 10.15
C TYR A 55 -1.81 10.18 9.89
N TYR A 56 -1.83 8.87 10.17
CA TYR A 56 -3.03 8.05 10.03
C TYR A 56 -4.03 8.31 11.16
N GLU A 57 -3.57 8.46 12.40
CA GLU A 57 -4.42 8.79 13.55
C GLU A 57 -5.24 10.05 13.30
N GLN A 58 -4.66 11.09 12.70
CA GLN A 58 -5.37 12.34 12.36
C GLN A 58 -6.48 12.16 11.31
N ARG A 59 -6.45 11.08 10.51
CA ARG A 59 -7.41 10.81 9.43
C ARG A 59 -8.41 9.72 9.80
N ALA A 60 -8.19 9.03 10.91
CA ALA A 60 -9.11 8.04 11.43
C ALA A 60 -10.35 8.73 12.00
N THR A 61 -11.51 8.31 11.49
CA THR A 61 -12.84 8.68 11.98
C THR A 61 -13.58 7.41 12.38
N ASP A 62 -14.52 7.54 13.31
CA ASP A 62 -15.34 6.42 13.77
C ASP A 62 -16.14 5.82 12.60
N GLY A 63 -15.86 4.54 12.30
CA GLY A 63 -16.46 3.82 11.18
C GLY A 63 -16.01 4.26 9.79
N GLY A 64 -14.91 5.02 9.67
CA GLY A 64 -14.29 5.38 8.39
C GLY A 64 -13.27 4.34 7.91
N LEU A 65 -13.01 4.28 6.60
CA LEU A 65 -12.01 3.38 5.99
C LEU A 65 -10.76 4.15 5.58
N LEU A 66 -9.59 3.61 5.95
CA LEU A 66 -8.29 4.07 5.49
C LEU A 66 -7.62 2.95 4.71
N ILE A 67 -7.00 3.28 3.59
CA ILE A 67 -6.10 2.37 2.88
C ILE A 67 -4.69 2.91 3.10
N THR A 68 -3.78 2.09 3.61
CA THR A 68 -2.40 2.52 3.84
C THR A 68 -1.75 2.94 2.53
N GLU A 69 -0.67 3.70 2.64
CA GLU A 69 0.27 3.84 1.55
C GLU A 69 0.80 2.49 1.07
N ALA A 70 1.24 2.47 -0.19
CA ALA A 70 1.75 1.27 -0.83
C ALA A 70 2.92 0.70 -0.01
N THR A 71 2.78 -0.56 0.43
CA THR A 71 3.67 -1.18 1.41
C THR A 71 4.35 -2.39 0.80
N ASN A 72 5.68 -2.36 0.78
CA ASN A 72 6.50 -3.38 0.11
C ASN A 72 6.38 -4.73 0.81
N ILE A 73 6.07 -5.78 0.07
CA ILE A 73 5.88 -7.14 0.60
C ILE A 73 7.19 -7.91 0.84
N SER A 74 8.29 -7.46 0.23
CA SER A 74 9.61 -8.06 0.36
C SER A 74 10.72 -7.05 0.06
N PRO A 75 11.99 -7.36 0.36
CA PRO A 75 13.10 -6.47 0.03
C PRO A 75 13.18 -6.15 -1.48
N THR A 76 12.89 -7.14 -2.33
CA THR A 76 12.96 -6.99 -3.80
C THR A 76 11.77 -6.22 -4.39
N ALA A 77 10.67 -6.10 -3.64
CA ALA A 77 9.48 -5.35 -4.01
C ALA A 77 9.69 -3.83 -4.01
N ARG A 78 10.78 -3.34 -3.40
CA ARG A 78 11.03 -1.92 -3.13
C ARG A 78 11.49 -1.14 -4.37
N GLY A 79 10.60 -0.28 -4.87
CA GLY A 79 10.92 0.66 -5.96
C GLY A 79 11.23 2.08 -5.52
N TYR A 80 10.83 2.48 -4.30
CA TYR A 80 10.95 3.84 -3.79
C TYR A 80 11.66 3.84 -2.43
N PHE A 81 12.77 4.56 -2.34
CA PHE A 81 13.43 4.82 -1.07
C PHE A 81 12.48 5.58 -0.13
N GLY A 82 12.43 5.17 1.14
CA GLY A 82 11.55 5.76 2.14
C GLY A 82 10.11 5.24 2.16
N ALA A 83 9.69 4.36 1.26
CA ALA A 83 8.39 3.68 1.32
C ALA A 83 8.40 2.54 2.37
N PRO A 84 7.27 2.27 3.06
CA PRO A 84 7.23 1.28 4.12
C PRO A 84 7.29 -0.16 3.61
N GLY A 85 7.66 -1.09 4.48
CA GLY A 85 7.64 -2.53 4.23
C GLY A 85 6.72 -3.31 5.18
N LEU A 86 6.54 -4.60 4.90
CA LEU A 86 5.78 -5.55 5.72
C LEU A 86 6.47 -6.93 5.79
N PHE A 87 7.80 -6.96 5.90
CA PHE A 87 8.59 -8.21 5.84
C PHE A 87 9.66 -8.34 6.93
N HIS A 88 9.93 -7.28 7.68
CA HIS A 88 10.80 -7.32 8.86
C HIS A 88 10.03 -7.02 10.14
N GLN A 89 10.51 -7.56 11.27
CA GLN A 89 9.83 -7.44 12.56
C GLN A 89 9.62 -5.98 12.97
N GLU A 90 10.62 -5.12 12.80
CA GLU A 90 10.52 -3.69 13.11
C GLU A 90 9.42 -2.98 12.30
N GLN A 91 9.19 -3.41 11.06
CA GLN A 91 8.13 -2.87 10.20
C GLN A 91 6.76 -3.30 10.72
N LEU A 92 6.63 -4.56 11.15
CA LEU A 92 5.41 -5.08 11.77
C LEU A 92 5.08 -4.33 13.07
N GLU A 93 6.06 -4.06 13.93
CA GLU A 93 5.85 -3.28 15.16
C GLU A 93 5.42 -1.83 14.84
N GLY A 94 6.03 -1.20 13.84
CA GLY A 94 5.59 0.12 13.36
C GLY A 94 4.13 0.12 12.88
N TRP A 95 3.74 -0.87 12.08
CA TRP A 95 2.36 -1.00 11.61
C TRP A 95 1.36 -1.34 12.74
N LYS A 96 1.75 -2.09 13.77
CA LYS A 96 0.90 -2.32 14.95
C LYS A 96 0.55 -1.01 15.64
N SER A 97 1.51 -0.09 15.80
CA SER A 97 1.27 1.24 16.37
C SER A 97 0.29 2.06 15.51
N VAL A 98 0.47 2.05 14.18
CA VAL A 98 -0.45 2.69 13.23
C VAL A 98 -1.87 2.10 13.36
N ASN A 99 -1.99 0.78 13.30
CA ASN A 99 -3.27 0.08 13.38
C ASN A 99 -3.99 0.37 14.70
N LYS A 100 -3.25 0.34 15.82
CA LYS A 100 -3.80 0.68 17.14
C LYS A 100 -4.36 2.10 17.14
N ALA A 101 -3.59 3.07 16.66
CA ALA A 101 -4.01 4.48 16.63
C ALA A 101 -5.26 4.73 15.78
N ILE A 102 -5.44 3.98 14.68
CA ILE A 102 -6.65 4.02 13.85
C ILE A 102 -7.83 3.36 14.58
N HIS A 103 -7.62 2.18 15.15
CA HIS A 103 -8.67 1.41 15.83
C HIS A 103 -9.16 2.09 17.12
N ASP A 104 -8.28 2.76 17.87
CA ASP A 104 -8.65 3.54 19.06
C ASP A 104 -9.66 4.66 18.73
N LYS A 105 -9.72 5.12 17.46
CA LYS A 105 -10.70 6.09 16.94
C LYS A 105 -11.92 5.46 16.27
N GLY A 106 -12.03 4.14 16.30
CA GLY A 106 -13.11 3.40 15.63
C GLY A 106 -12.95 3.27 14.11
N GLY A 107 -11.81 3.71 13.55
CA GLY A 107 -11.52 3.59 12.13
C GLY A 107 -11.26 2.13 11.71
N LYS A 108 -11.33 1.87 10.41
CA LYS A 108 -10.96 0.61 9.76
C LYS A 108 -9.79 0.87 8.83
N VAL A 109 -8.85 -0.08 8.74
CA VAL A 109 -7.68 0.08 7.88
C VAL A 109 -7.39 -1.19 7.09
N PHE A 110 -7.09 -1.02 5.80
CA PHE A 110 -6.55 -2.06 4.93
C PHE A 110 -5.14 -1.70 4.48
N VAL A 111 -4.26 -2.70 4.39
CA VAL A 111 -2.92 -2.53 3.83
C VAL A 111 -2.96 -2.66 2.31
N GLN A 112 -2.29 -1.75 1.60
CA GLN A 112 -2.03 -1.90 0.17
C GLN A 112 -0.70 -2.64 -0.04
N MET A 113 -0.77 -3.96 -0.21
CA MET A 113 0.40 -4.79 -0.53
C MET A 113 0.97 -4.41 -1.90
N TRP A 114 2.29 -4.24 -1.97
CA TRP A 114 2.94 -3.67 -3.13
C TRP A 114 4.21 -4.39 -3.55
N HIS A 115 4.36 -4.55 -4.87
CA HIS A 115 5.59 -4.93 -5.55
C HIS A 115 5.73 -4.05 -6.80
N THR A 116 6.79 -3.25 -6.89
CA THR A 116 6.92 -2.25 -7.96
C THR A 116 7.37 -2.82 -9.30
N GLY A 117 7.96 -4.03 -9.27
CA GLY A 117 8.46 -4.69 -10.46
C GLY A 117 9.56 -3.85 -11.12
N ARG A 118 9.41 -3.55 -12.42
CA ARG A 118 10.40 -2.74 -13.17
C ARG A 118 10.48 -1.27 -12.74
N VAL A 119 9.50 -0.77 -11.98
CA VAL A 119 9.54 0.60 -11.46
C VAL A 119 10.47 0.61 -10.24
N GLY A 120 11.78 0.70 -10.48
CA GLY A 120 12.80 0.63 -9.44
C GLY A 120 14.20 0.90 -9.96
N HIS A 121 15.18 0.79 -9.07
CA HIS A 121 16.60 0.99 -9.37
C HIS A 121 17.45 0.06 -8.48
N PRO A 122 18.63 -0.41 -8.92
CA PRO A 122 19.53 -1.26 -8.12
C PRO A 122 19.84 -0.71 -6.73
N LEU A 123 19.90 0.62 -6.56
CA LEU A 123 20.11 1.27 -5.27
C LEU A 123 19.00 1.00 -4.24
N ASN A 124 17.82 0.58 -4.68
CA ASN A 124 16.70 0.20 -3.80
C ASN A 124 16.60 -1.32 -3.62
N GLN A 125 17.51 -2.10 -4.23
CA GLN A 125 17.44 -3.55 -4.30
C GLN A 125 18.52 -4.19 -3.43
N PRO A 126 18.25 -5.37 -2.84
CA PRO A 126 19.25 -6.12 -2.10
C PRO A 126 20.50 -6.38 -2.94
N ASN A 127 21.68 -6.11 -2.38
CA ASN A 127 22.97 -6.35 -3.03
C ASN A 127 23.14 -5.65 -4.40
N GLY A 128 22.37 -4.59 -4.68
CA GLY A 128 22.46 -3.88 -5.95
C GLY A 128 22.00 -4.70 -7.15
N GLN A 129 21.18 -5.75 -6.95
CA GLN A 129 20.64 -6.54 -8.05
C GLN A 129 19.67 -5.72 -8.92
N LEU A 130 19.44 -6.17 -10.15
CA LEU A 130 18.46 -5.55 -11.03
C LEU A 130 17.02 -5.72 -10.48
N PRO A 131 16.15 -4.70 -10.58
CA PRO A 131 14.72 -4.88 -10.39
C PRO A 131 14.18 -5.99 -11.28
N VAL A 132 13.16 -6.70 -10.82
CA VAL A 132 12.56 -7.83 -11.56
C VAL A 132 11.27 -7.41 -12.28
N SER A 133 10.95 -8.08 -13.38
CA SER A 133 9.70 -7.85 -14.13
C SER A 133 9.26 -9.09 -14.90
N SER A 134 8.10 -9.03 -15.55
CA SER A 134 7.63 -10.09 -16.46
C SER A 134 8.44 -10.18 -17.76
N SER A 135 9.18 -9.13 -18.12
CA SER A 135 10.04 -9.08 -19.32
C SER A 135 11.19 -8.10 -19.11
N ALA A 136 12.29 -8.28 -19.85
CA ALA A 136 13.44 -7.39 -19.84
C ALA A 136 13.19 -6.13 -20.70
N THR A 137 12.09 -5.42 -20.43
CA THR A 137 11.69 -4.22 -21.18
C THR A 137 11.85 -2.99 -20.31
N ASN A 138 12.72 -2.08 -20.74
CA ASN A 138 12.95 -0.80 -20.08
C ASN A 138 11.72 0.13 -20.19
N MET A 139 11.78 1.26 -19.49
CA MET A 139 10.74 2.30 -19.48
C MET A 139 11.17 3.55 -20.24
N ASP A 140 11.66 3.40 -21.47
CA ASP A 140 12.35 4.46 -22.23
C ASP A 140 11.51 5.73 -22.47
N ASN A 141 10.19 5.62 -22.48
CA ASN A 141 9.27 6.75 -22.71
C ASN A 141 8.73 7.39 -21.42
N VAL A 142 9.19 6.95 -20.25
CA VAL A 142 8.72 7.44 -18.95
C VAL A 142 9.59 8.60 -18.48
N LYS A 143 8.95 9.74 -18.18
CA LYS A 143 9.64 10.96 -17.69
C LYS A 143 9.84 11.01 -16.17
N SER A 144 9.33 10.02 -15.44
CA SER A 144 9.60 9.91 -14.00
C SER A 144 10.96 9.24 -13.76
N HIS A 145 11.45 9.36 -12.54
CA HIS A 145 12.71 8.76 -12.10
C HIS A 145 12.46 7.91 -10.86
N ALA A 146 13.30 6.89 -10.66
CA ALA A 146 13.33 6.14 -9.42
C ALA A 146 13.78 7.07 -8.28
N VAL A 147 13.08 6.99 -7.14
CA VAL A 147 13.48 7.69 -5.92
C VAL A 147 14.44 6.77 -5.16
N THR A 148 15.70 7.16 -5.03
CA THR A 148 16.75 6.38 -4.36
C THR A 148 17.34 7.14 -3.18
N SER A 149 18.15 6.47 -2.37
CA SER A 149 18.94 7.10 -1.31
C SER A 149 19.90 8.18 -1.82
N GLU A 150 20.34 8.08 -3.08
CA GLU A 150 21.22 9.04 -3.75
C GLU A 150 20.47 10.06 -4.61
N GLY A 151 19.18 10.25 -4.35
CA GLY A 151 18.31 11.14 -5.13
C GLY A 151 17.64 10.42 -6.30
N ARG A 152 17.19 11.19 -7.30
CA ARG A 152 16.47 10.66 -8.45
C ARG A 152 17.45 10.05 -9.46
N LYS A 153 17.17 8.84 -9.91
CA LYS A 153 17.95 8.12 -10.93
C LYS A 153 17.04 7.61 -12.04
N ASP A 154 17.59 7.47 -13.23
CA ASP A 154 16.86 6.85 -14.35
C ASP A 154 16.54 5.39 -14.04
N TYR A 155 15.45 4.90 -14.61
CA TYR A 155 15.13 3.49 -14.52
C TYR A 155 16.12 2.67 -15.37
N VAL A 156 16.36 1.44 -14.93
CA VAL A 156 17.22 0.49 -15.65
C VAL A 156 16.36 -0.61 -16.28
N THR A 157 16.87 -1.27 -17.32
CA THR A 157 16.25 -2.48 -17.85
C THR A 157 16.16 -3.53 -16.73
N PRO A 158 14.94 -4.02 -16.40
CA PRO A 158 14.77 -5.03 -15.36
C PRO A 158 15.26 -6.40 -15.82
N ARG A 159 15.49 -7.31 -14.88
CA ARG A 159 15.64 -8.73 -15.17
C ARG A 159 14.25 -9.36 -15.36
N ALA A 160 14.07 -10.14 -16.42
CA ALA A 160 12.88 -10.98 -16.55
C ALA A 160 12.91 -12.09 -15.48
N LEU A 161 11.79 -12.27 -14.77
CA LEU A 161 11.63 -13.42 -13.88
C LEU A 161 11.59 -14.71 -14.69
N ASP A 162 12.31 -15.71 -14.21
CA ASP A 162 12.11 -17.09 -14.63
C ASP A 162 10.79 -17.63 -14.08
N ILE A 163 10.17 -18.56 -14.80
CA ILE A 163 8.90 -19.18 -14.39
C ILE A 163 9.01 -19.80 -13.00
N SER A 164 10.16 -20.38 -12.67
CA SER A 164 10.45 -20.98 -11.36
C SER A 164 10.50 -19.98 -10.21
N GLU A 165 10.64 -18.68 -10.48
CA GLU A 165 10.70 -17.63 -9.46
C GLU A 165 9.31 -17.10 -9.07
N ILE A 166 8.30 -17.26 -9.95
CA ILE A 166 6.93 -16.76 -9.71
C ILE A 166 6.32 -17.31 -8.41
N PRO A 167 6.46 -18.60 -8.04
CA PRO A 167 6.00 -19.10 -6.74
C PRO A 167 6.60 -18.35 -5.54
N GLY A 168 7.84 -17.86 -5.66
CA GLY A 168 8.48 -17.03 -4.63
C GLY A 168 7.78 -15.68 -4.46
N ILE A 169 7.43 -15.01 -5.57
CA ILE A 169 6.65 -13.76 -5.54
C ILE A 169 5.27 -13.98 -4.90
N VAL A 170 4.59 -15.09 -5.23
CA VAL A 170 3.31 -15.45 -4.61
C VAL A 170 3.47 -15.69 -3.11
N ALA A 171 4.56 -16.36 -2.70
CA ALA A 171 4.87 -16.59 -1.29
C ALA A 171 5.14 -15.29 -0.53
N ASP A 172 5.79 -14.30 -1.16
CA ASP A 172 5.98 -12.97 -0.57
C ASP A 172 4.65 -12.27 -0.30
N TYR A 173 3.72 -12.29 -1.26
CA TYR A 173 2.37 -11.74 -1.09
C TYR A 173 1.55 -12.48 -0.03
N LYS A 174 1.74 -13.79 0.10
CA LYS A 174 1.04 -14.61 1.11
C LYS A 174 1.58 -14.39 2.52
N ARG A 175 2.88 -14.12 2.66
CA ARG A 175 3.54 -13.86 3.94
C ARG A 175 3.17 -12.48 4.49
N ALA A 176 3.16 -11.48 3.61
CA ALA A 176 2.75 -10.11 3.91
C ALA A 176 1.27 -10.08 4.35
#